data_AF-A0AAF3ECD6-F1
#
_entry.id   AF-A0AAF3ECD6-F1
#
_cell.length_a   1.000
_cell.length_b   1.000
_cell.length_c   1.000
_cell.angle_alpha   90.00
_cell.angle_beta   90.00
_cell.angle_gamma   90.00
#
_symmetry.space_group_name_H-M   'P 1'
#
loop_
_entity.id
_entity.type
_entity.pdbx_description
1 polymer ?
#
loop_
_entity_poly.entity_id
_entity_poly.type
_entity_poly.pdbx_seq_one_letter_code
_entity_poly.pdbx_strand_id
1 'polypeptide(L)'
;MDTPNGRFEPGERLCVEACDAQWSAAWTTRSFMTAFHAFMNSEKPGDGVILSPPSDEKKRRLASESHYFNSQNELFVQHFPQLLRSNPGVE
;
A
#
# COMPACT_ATOMS: atom_id res chain seq x y z
N MET A 1 3.54 3.31 5.06
CA MET A 1 2.43 2.39 4.73
C MET A 1 2.10 1.66 6.01
N ASP A 2 0.87 1.71 6.49
CA ASP A 2 0.58 1.20 7.84
C ASP A 2 -0.01 -0.22 7.82
N THR A 3 -0.88 -0.50 6.85
CA THR A 3 -1.47 -1.83 6.66
C THR A 3 -0.42 -2.83 6.17
N PRO A 4 -0.20 -3.95 6.89
CA PRO A 4 0.71 -5.00 6.45
C PRO A 4 0.28 -5.59 5.09
N ASN A 5 1.18 -5.54 4.12
CA ASN A 5 0.90 -5.95 2.73
C ASN A 5 1.95 -6.91 2.15
N GLY A 6 3.09 -7.08 2.82
CA GLY A 6 4.17 -7.97 2.39
C GLY A 6 5.07 -7.41 1.27
N ARG A 7 4.84 -6.17 0.82
CA ARG A 7 5.71 -5.46 -0.11
C ARG A 7 6.55 -4.40 0.58
N PHE A 8 5.96 -3.65 1.48
CA PHE A 8 6.60 -2.58 2.24
C PHE A 8 6.62 -2.87 3.73
N GLU A 9 7.66 -2.40 4.41
CA GLU A 9 7.76 -2.46 5.86
C GLU A 9 6.74 -1.48 6.48
N PRO A 10 5.88 -1.94 7.40
CA PRO A 10 4.90 -1.07 8.03
C PRO A 10 5.54 0.08 8.82
N GLY A 11 5.01 1.29 8.66
CA GLY A 11 5.50 2.49 9.37
C GLY A 11 6.83 3.06 8.88
N GLU A 12 7.50 2.42 7.92
CA GLU A 12 8.80 2.89 7.42
C GLU A 12 8.64 3.98 6.34
N ARG A 13 9.67 4.82 6.19
CA ARG A 13 9.73 5.80 5.09
C ARG A 13 9.94 5.06 3.77
N LEU A 14 9.17 5.44 2.76
CA LEU A 14 9.28 4.89 1.41
C LEU A 14 9.93 5.90 0.48
N CYS A 15 11.09 5.55 -0.07
CA CYS A 15 11.66 6.25 -1.23
C CYS A 15 11.41 5.38 -2.46
N VAL A 16 10.38 5.76 -3.20
CA VAL A 16 10.09 5.16 -4.50
C VAL A 16 10.96 5.88 -5.52
N GLU A 17 11.62 5.17 -6.45
CA GLU A 17 12.49 5.78 -7.47
C GLU A 17 11.80 6.92 -8.26
N ALA A 18 10.48 6.86 -8.39
CA ALA A 18 9.64 7.90 -8.97
C ALA A 18 9.68 9.24 -8.22
N CYS A 19 10.01 9.24 -6.93
CA CYS A 19 10.00 10.41 -6.05
C CYS A 19 11.27 11.25 -6.16
N ASP A 20 12.39 10.70 -6.64
CA ASP A 20 13.67 11.42 -6.66
C ASP A 20 14.24 11.58 -8.08
N ALA A 21 14.13 10.56 -8.94
CA ALA A 21 14.67 10.63 -10.30
C ALA A 21 13.68 11.15 -11.36
N GLN A 22 12.37 11.06 -11.09
CA GLN A 22 11.29 11.39 -12.04
C GLN A 22 10.24 12.35 -11.48
N TRP A 23 10.52 12.94 -10.31
CA TRP A 23 9.63 13.92 -9.72
C TRP A 23 9.53 15.15 -10.62
N SER A 24 8.31 15.57 -10.91
CA SER A 24 8.01 16.75 -11.69
C SER A 24 6.93 17.56 -11.01
N ALA A 25 7.09 18.88 -10.95
CA ALA A 25 6.09 19.80 -10.40
C ALA A 25 4.74 19.76 -11.15
N ALA A 26 4.71 19.16 -12.34
CA ALA A 26 3.48 18.91 -13.09
C ALA A 26 2.66 17.72 -12.55
N TRP A 27 3.21 16.91 -11.64
CA TRP A 27 2.52 15.74 -11.11
C TRP A 27 1.39 16.16 -10.18
N THR A 28 0.20 15.68 -10.50
CA THR A 28 -0.95 15.76 -9.61
C THR A 28 -0.92 14.62 -8.59
N THR A 29 -1.63 14.76 -7.47
CA THR A 29 -1.83 13.67 -6.51
C THR A 29 -2.35 12.41 -7.18
N ARG A 30 -3.24 12.54 -8.18
CA ARG A 30 -3.74 11.40 -8.96
C ARG A 30 -2.63 10.69 -9.72
N SER A 31 -1.84 11.44 -10.49
CA SER A 31 -0.74 10.91 -11.29
C SER A 31 0.28 10.19 -10.41
N PHE A 32 0.60 10.78 -9.25
CA PHE A 32 1.47 10.17 -8.25
C PHE A 32 0.88 8.86 -7.71
N MET A 33 -0.39 8.86 -7.28
CA MET A 33 -1.04 7.65 -6.76
C MET A 33 -1.11 6.52 -7.80
N THR A 34 -1.31 6.83 -9.08
CA THR A 34 -1.25 5.85 -10.17
C THR A 34 0.16 5.27 -10.34
N ALA A 35 1.19 6.12 -10.35
CA ALA A 35 2.58 5.67 -10.44
C ALA A 35 2.98 4.82 -9.21
N PHE A 36 2.57 5.24 -8.02
CA PHE A 36 2.78 4.50 -6.78
C PHE A 36 2.11 3.13 -6.81
N HIS A 37 0.87 3.04 -7.31
CA HIS A 37 0.19 1.77 -7.49
C HIS A 37 0.89 0.86 -8.50
N ALA A 38 1.39 1.40 -9.61
CA ALA A 38 2.21 0.63 -10.55
C ALA A 38 3.50 0.09 -9.89
N PHE A 39 4.14 0.90 -9.04
CA PHE A 39 5.31 0.48 -8.28
C PHE A 39 5.01 -0.65 -7.28
N MET A 40 3.86 -0.60 -6.59
CA MET A 40 3.42 -1.66 -5.68
C MET A 40 3.33 -3.04 -6.35
N ASN A 41 2.92 -3.06 -7.62
CA ASN A 41 2.78 -4.28 -8.42
C ASN A 41 4.06 -4.68 -9.17
N SER A 42 5.15 -3.92 -9.01
CA SER A 42 6.45 -4.25 -9.59
C SER A 42 7.37 -4.92 -8.58
N GLU A 43 8.44 -5.56 -9.05
CA GLU A 43 9.48 -6.16 -8.20
C GLU A 43 10.68 -5.23 -7.97
N LYS A 44 10.57 -3.96 -8.35
CA LYS A 44 11.67 -2.99 -8.25
C LYS A 44 12.13 -2.83 -6.80
N PRO A 45 13.44 -2.74 -6.51
CA PRO A 45 13.90 -2.39 -5.17
C PRO A 45 13.55 -0.95 -4.82
N GLY A 46 13.61 -0.60 -3.54
CA GLY A 46 13.39 0.76 -3.04
C GLY A 46 13.51 0.82 -1.52
N ASP A 47 13.63 2.02 -0.96
CA ASP A 47 13.72 2.16 0.50
C ASP A 47 12.37 1.81 1.13
N GLY A 48 12.43 1.07 2.23
CA GLY A 48 11.27 0.53 2.94
C GLY A 48 10.55 -0.60 2.19
N VAL A 49 11.10 -1.10 1.08
CA VAL A 49 10.68 -2.38 0.46
C VAL A 49 11.26 -3.54 1.27
N ILE A 50 10.45 -4.58 1.51
CA ILE A 50 10.92 -5.81 2.16
C ILE A 50 11.90 -6.53 1.22
N LEU A 51 13.16 -6.66 1.65
CA LEU A 51 14.24 -7.27 0.85
C LEU A 51 14.00 -8.76 0.55
N SER A 52 13.32 -9.47 1.45
CA SER A 52 12.95 -10.88 1.28
C SER A 52 11.43 -11.01 1.28
N PRO A 53 10.76 -10.73 0.15
CA PRO A 53 9.32 -10.70 0.09
C PRO A 53 8.74 -12.08 0.47
N PRO A 54 7.63 -12.11 1.22
CA PRO A 54 6.97 -13.34 1.61
C PRO A 54 6.36 -14.05 0.41
N SER A 55 6.00 -15.33 0.58
CA SER A 55 5.29 -16.09 -0.44
C SER A 55 3.96 -15.42 -0.81
N ASP A 56 3.48 -15.67 -2.03
CA ASP A 56 2.20 -15.12 -2.48
C ASP A 56 1.02 -15.60 -1.65
N GLU A 57 1.12 -16.78 -1.04
CA GLU A 57 0.15 -17.27 -0.07
C GLU A 57 0.07 -16.35 1.16
N LYS A 58 1.23 -15.95 1.71
CA LYS A 58 1.26 -15.02 2.83
C LYS A 58 0.76 -13.63 2.41
N LYS A 59 1.06 -13.15 1.20
CA LYS A 59 0.48 -11.90 0.68
C LYS A 59 -1.04 -11.96 0.58
N ARG A 60 -1.60 -13.07 0.07
CA ARG A 60 -3.06 -13.30 0.01
C ARG A 60 -3.69 -13.32 1.41
N ARG A 61 -3.03 -13.96 2.37
CA ARG A 61 -3.46 -13.95 3.77
C ARG A 61 -3.47 -12.53 4.35
N LEU A 62 -2.39 -11.77 4.19
CA LEU A 62 -2.33 -10.38 4.62
C LEU A 62 -3.44 -9.53 3.97
N ALA A 63 -3.74 -9.75 2.69
CA ALA A 63 -4.85 -9.09 2.02
C ALA A 63 -6.21 -9.41 2.68
N SER A 64 -6.46 -10.69 3.03
CA SER A 64 -7.71 -11.07 3.73
C SER A 64 -7.80 -10.48 5.15
N GLU A 65 -6.68 -10.33 5.87
CA GLU A 65 -6.64 -9.77 7.23
C GLU A 65 -6.64 -8.23 7.24
N SER A 66 -6.31 -7.59 6.10
CA SER A 66 -6.12 -6.14 5.97
C SER A 66 -7.38 -5.34 6.32
N HIS A 67 -8.57 -5.85 5.98
CA HIS A 67 -9.84 -5.17 6.24
C HIS A 67 -10.10 -5.09 7.75
N TYR A 68 -9.95 -6.22 8.45
CA TYR A 68 -10.06 -6.27 9.90
C TYR A 68 -9.02 -5.34 10.53
N PHE A 69 -7.76 -5.41 10.11
CA PHE A 69 -6.70 -4.54 10.62
C PHE A 69 -7.06 -3.04 10.47
N ASN A 70 -7.52 -2.63 9.30
CA ASN A 70 -7.90 -1.24 9.04
C ASN A 70 -9.15 -0.81 9.83
N SER A 71 -10.09 -1.73 10.09
CA SER A 71 -11.27 -1.44 10.91
C SER A 71 -10.93 -1.07 12.36
N GLN A 72 -9.77 -1.50 12.87
CA GLN A 72 -9.30 -1.19 14.22
C GLN A 72 -8.57 0.17 14.30
N ASN A 73 -8.29 0.81 13.16
CA ASN A 73 -7.62 2.11 13.12
C ASN A 73 -8.66 3.24 13.10
N GLU A 74 -8.73 4.02 14.19
CA GLU A 74 -9.69 5.12 14.35
C GLU A 74 -9.63 6.15 13.23
N LEU A 75 -8.43 6.51 12.75
CA LEU A 75 -8.26 7.46 11.65
C LEU A 75 -8.80 6.89 10.33
N PHE A 76 -8.58 5.59 10.08
CA PHE A 76 -9.12 4.93 8.89
C PHE A 76 -10.65 4.93 8.91
N VAL A 77 -11.24 4.57 10.06
CA VAL A 77 -12.69 4.57 10.25
C VAL A 77 -13.28 5.96 10.08
N GLN A 78 -12.62 6.98 10.62
CA GLN A 78 -13.06 8.37 10.52
C GLN A 78 -13.02 8.90 9.08
N HIS A 79 -11.95 8.63 8.33
CA HIS A 79 -11.74 9.21 7.00
C HIS A 79 -12.31 8.38 5.85
N PHE A 80 -12.45 7.05 6.03
CA PHE A 80 -12.92 6.13 5.00
C PHE A 80 -14.07 5.21 5.46
N PRO A 81 -15.13 5.73 6.12
CA PRO A 81 -16.21 4.92 6.67
C PRO A 81 -16.97 4.09 5.62
N GLN A 82 -16.96 4.51 4.35
CA GLN A 82 -17.56 3.78 3.23
C GLN A 82 -16.87 2.45 2.95
N LEU A 83 -15.56 2.34 3.20
CA LEU A 83 -14.78 1.13 2.91
C LEU A 83 -14.97 0.03 3.96
N LEU A 84 -15.59 0.33 5.10
CA LEU A 84 -15.91 -0.65 6.13
C LEU A 84 -17.13 -1.52 5.76
N ARG A 85 -18.03 -1.01 4.92
CA ARG A 85 -19.29 -1.69 4.56
C ARG A 85 -19.13 -2.64 3.38
N SER A 86 -18.25 -2.29 2.46
CA SER A 86 -17.87 -3.11 1.32
C SER A 86 -16.73 -4.03 1.75
N ASN A 87 -17.04 -5.30 2.03
CA ASN A 87 -16.01 -6.33 2.09
C ASN A 87 -15.63 -6.68 0.64
N PRO A 88 -14.49 -6.21 0.08
CA PRO A 88 -14.19 -6.38 -1.34
C PRO A 88 -13.81 -7.82 -1.72
N GLY A 89 -13.77 -8.74 -0.74
CA GLY A 89 -13.45 -10.15 -0.94
C GLY A 89 -14.66 -11.04 -1.28
N VAL A 90 -15.84 -10.46 -1.53
CA VAL A 90 -17.06 -11.18 -1.92
C VAL A 90 -17.72 -10.48 -3.11
N GLU A 91 -17.06 -10.53 -4.27
CA GLU A 91 -17.67 -10.49 -5.61
C GLU A 91 -16.87 -11.43 -6.54
#